data_AF-A0A952X1L2-F1
#
_entry.id   AF-A0A952X1L2-F1
#
_cell.length_a   1.000
_cell.length_b   1.000
_cell.length_c   1.000
_cell.angle_alpha   90.00
_cell.angle_beta   90.00
_cell.angle_gamma   90.00
#
_symmetry.space_group_name_H-M   'P 1'
#
loop_
_entity.id
_entity.type
_entity.pdbx_description
1 polymer ?
#
loop_
_entity_poly.entity_id
_entity_poly.type
_entity_poly.pdbx_seq_one_letter_code
_entity_poly.pdbx_strand_id
1 'polypeptide(L)'
;MTESAIYVLAGVGLAFANTLAWVASWFGMPGTWVIVALTALACHFFPSQGMLGLSWGSVGVLAGLAVLGEVLETAASAASTRKAGGSRRGAVFAMMGAIAGSLVGAFMGIPIPVVGPMIAAVVGAAAGAFGGAWIGEGRFGHTIAARLAISRAAATGRVWGTVGKLAVGLLMVTFATAAFFL
;
A
#
# COMPACT_ATOMS: atom_id res chain seq x y z
N MET A 1 8.07 14.64 33.83
CA MET A 1 6.85 14.68 32.99
C MET A 1 5.78 13.88 33.70
N THR A 2 4.52 14.35 33.73
CA THR A 2 3.42 13.53 34.25
C THR A 2 3.22 12.31 33.34
N GLU A 3 2.77 11.19 33.89
CA GLU A 3 2.52 9.95 33.14
C GLU A 3 1.62 10.19 31.92
N SER A 4 0.58 11.01 32.09
CA SER A 4 -0.30 11.47 31.00
C SER A 4 0.43 12.18 29.86
N ALA A 5 1.42 13.02 30.15
CA ALA A 5 2.18 13.74 29.13
C ALA A 5 3.01 12.78 28.27
N ILE A 6 3.54 11.70 28.87
CA ILE A 6 4.30 10.67 28.15
C ILE A 6 3.38 9.92 27.18
N TYR A 7 2.17 9.54 27.60
CA TYR A 7 1.18 8.91 26.73
C TYR A 7 0.78 9.81 25.56
N VAL A 8 0.55 11.10 25.81
CA VAL A 8 0.20 12.05 24.73
C VAL A 8 1.33 12.16 23.71
N LEU A 9 2.59 12.31 24.17
CA LEU A 9 3.74 12.36 23.27
C LEU A 9 3.89 11.06 22.48
N ALA A 10 3.66 9.90 23.11
CA ALA A 10 3.70 8.60 22.44
C ALA A 10 2.61 8.48 21.36
N GLY A 11 1.37 8.91 21.65
CA GLY A 11 0.28 8.92 20.68
C GLY A 11 0.54 9.84 19.49
N VAL A 12 1.09 11.04 19.73
CA VAL A 12 1.49 11.97 18.66
C VAL A 12 2.62 11.35 17.81
N GLY A 13 3.61 10.76 18.45
CA GLY A 13 4.71 10.05 17.76
C GLY A 13 4.21 8.89 16.91
N LEU A 14 3.27 8.10 17.43
CA LEU A 14 2.64 7.00 16.71
C LEU A 14 1.85 7.50 15.49
N ALA A 15 1.04 8.56 15.64
CA ALA A 15 0.28 9.13 14.53
C ALA A 15 1.21 9.60 13.40
N PHE A 16 2.32 10.26 13.75
CA PHE A 16 3.33 10.68 12.79
C PHE A 16 4.00 9.48 12.10
N ALA A 17 4.45 8.49 12.86
CA ALA A 17 5.10 7.30 12.32
C ALA A 17 4.17 6.48 11.42
N ASN A 18 2.90 6.32 11.80
CA ASN A 18 1.89 5.65 10.99
C ASN A 18 1.58 6.43 9.70
N THR A 19 1.60 7.76 9.74
CA THR A 19 1.46 8.60 8.53
C THR A 19 2.63 8.41 7.58
N LEU A 20 3.87 8.32 8.08
CA LEU A 20 5.04 8.01 7.26
C LEU A 20 4.96 6.61 6.64
N ALA A 21 4.49 5.61 7.40
CA ALA A 21 4.26 4.27 6.89
C ALA A 21 3.18 4.24 5.79
N TRP A 22 2.12 5.04 5.95
CA TRP A 22 1.12 5.23 4.90
C TRP A 22 1.71 5.87 3.64
N VAL A 23 2.52 6.93 3.78
CA VAL A 23 3.24 7.56 2.66
C VAL A 23 4.17 6.56 1.97
N ALA A 24 4.86 5.69 2.72
CA ALA A 24 5.71 4.64 2.16
C ALA A 24 4.95 3.69 1.21
N SER A 25 3.64 3.49 1.43
CA SER A 25 2.80 2.63 0.58
C SER A 25 2.66 3.14 -0.85
N TRP A 26 2.83 4.44 -1.09
CA TRP A 26 2.84 5.02 -2.45
C TRP A 26 3.99 4.48 -3.31
N PHE A 27 5.07 4.04 -2.68
CA PHE A 27 6.27 3.53 -3.33
C PHE A 27 6.25 2.02 -3.51
N GLY A 28 5.12 1.35 -3.22
CA GLY A 28 4.99 -0.11 -3.30
C GLY A 28 5.53 -0.86 -2.08
N MET A 29 5.84 -0.15 -0.99
CA MET A 29 6.26 -0.75 0.28
C MET A 29 5.05 -1.31 1.06
N PRO A 30 5.23 -2.29 1.96
CA PRO A 30 4.17 -2.87 2.78
C PRO A 30 3.79 -1.97 3.96
N GLY A 31 3.44 -0.71 3.70
CA GLY A 31 3.24 0.30 4.74
C GLY A 31 2.06 0.02 5.69
N THR A 32 1.01 -0.66 5.23
CA THR A 32 -0.10 -1.11 6.08
C THR A 32 0.38 -2.07 7.17
N TRP A 33 1.31 -2.98 6.84
CA TRP A 33 1.93 -3.87 7.83
C TRP A 33 2.84 -3.14 8.82
N VAL A 34 3.54 -2.10 8.35
CA VAL A 34 4.33 -1.24 9.23
C VAL A 34 3.42 -0.52 10.24
N ILE A 35 2.25 -0.03 9.81
CA ILE A 35 1.26 0.56 10.74
C ILE A 35 0.83 -0.46 11.81
N VAL A 36 0.56 -1.71 11.43
CA VAL A 36 0.22 -2.78 12.39
C VAL A 36 1.35 -3.01 13.39
N ALA A 37 2.59 -3.12 12.91
CA ALA A 37 3.76 -3.37 13.75
C ALA A 37 4.02 -2.20 14.73
N LEU A 38 3.96 -0.96 14.25
CA LEU A 38 4.09 0.23 15.09
C LEU A 38 2.98 0.32 16.14
N THR A 39 1.75 0.00 15.75
CA THR A 39 0.61 0.00 16.67
C THR A 39 0.70 -1.12 17.70
N ALA A 40 1.20 -2.31 17.32
CA ALA A 40 1.46 -3.40 18.25
C ALA A 40 2.55 -3.05 19.26
N LEU A 41 3.63 -2.39 18.79
CA LEU A 41 4.69 -1.88 19.65
C LEU A 41 4.16 -0.85 20.65
N ALA A 42 3.35 0.11 20.16
CA ALA A 42 2.70 1.10 21.01
C ALA A 42 1.74 0.45 22.01
N CYS A 43 0.95 -0.56 21.61
CA CYS A 43 0.08 -1.30 22.51
C CYS A 43 0.84 -2.03 23.63
N HIS A 44 2.06 -2.51 23.34
CA HIS A 44 2.89 -3.19 24.34
C HIS A 44 3.45 -2.21 25.39
N PHE A 45 3.93 -1.05 24.97
CA PHE A 45 4.55 -0.06 25.87
C PHE A 45 3.55 0.94 26.48
N PHE A 46 2.43 1.17 25.81
CA PHE A 46 1.36 2.11 26.19
C PHE A 46 0.01 1.39 26.14
N PRO A 47 -0.20 0.36 26.98
CA PRO A 47 -1.47 -0.33 27.06
C PRO A 47 -2.59 0.64 27.50
N SER A 48 -3.84 0.33 27.15
CA SER A 48 -4.96 1.21 27.51
C SER A 48 -5.07 1.43 29.02
N GLN A 49 -4.95 2.67 29.46
CA GLN A 49 -5.12 3.12 30.84
C GLN A 49 -6.11 4.29 30.87
N GLY A 50 -7.37 4.01 31.19
CA GLY A 50 -8.43 5.01 31.18
C GLY A 50 -8.78 5.46 29.75
N MET A 51 -8.58 6.74 29.45
CA MET A 51 -8.92 7.36 28.15
C MET A 51 -7.76 7.38 27.14
N LEU A 52 -6.60 6.83 27.48
CA LEU A 52 -5.40 6.83 26.63
C LEU A 52 -4.82 5.44 26.46
N GLY A 53 -4.11 5.22 25.35
CA GLY A 53 -3.37 3.99 25.05
C GLY A 53 -4.16 3.04 24.16
N LEU A 54 -3.58 1.87 23.87
CA LEU A 54 -4.13 0.93 22.89
C LEU A 54 -4.44 -0.43 23.50
N SER A 55 -5.40 -1.12 22.89
CA SER A 55 -5.70 -2.52 23.18
C SER A 55 -5.23 -3.43 22.05
N TRP A 56 -4.99 -4.70 22.36
CA TRP A 56 -4.72 -5.72 21.35
C TRP A 56 -5.89 -5.93 20.38
N GLY A 57 -7.12 -5.56 20.78
CA GLY A 57 -8.28 -5.51 19.89
C GLY A 57 -8.07 -4.52 18.73
N SER A 58 -7.52 -3.33 19.03
CA SER A 58 -7.18 -2.32 18.01
C SER A 58 -6.13 -2.85 17.02
N VAL A 59 -5.12 -3.56 17.52
CA VAL A 59 -4.10 -4.22 16.68
C VAL A 59 -4.73 -5.27 15.77
N GLY A 60 -5.66 -6.09 16.29
CA GLY A 60 -6.39 -7.09 15.51
C GLY A 60 -7.23 -6.48 14.39
N VAL A 61 -7.94 -5.38 14.66
CA VAL A 61 -8.71 -4.62 13.64
C VAL A 61 -7.78 -4.11 12.54
N LEU A 62 -6.66 -3.48 12.92
CA LEU A 62 -5.68 -2.98 11.95
C LEU A 62 -5.04 -4.10 11.13
N ALA A 63 -4.76 -5.27 11.72
CA ALA A 63 -4.25 -6.42 10.99
C ALA A 63 -5.27 -6.91 9.96
N GLY A 64 -6.56 -6.96 10.30
CA GLY A 64 -7.63 -7.29 9.36
C GLY A 64 -7.71 -6.29 8.21
N LEU A 65 -7.61 -4.98 8.50
CA LEU A 65 -7.55 -3.94 7.47
C LEU A 65 -6.29 -4.04 6.61
N ALA A 66 -5.12 -4.36 7.17
CA ALA A 66 -3.89 -4.53 6.42
C ALA A 66 -4.02 -5.67 5.38
N VAL A 67 -4.60 -6.80 5.80
CA VAL A 67 -4.92 -7.92 4.90
C VAL A 67 -5.88 -7.46 3.80
N LEU A 68 -6.96 -6.75 4.16
CA LEU A 68 -7.91 -6.22 3.19
C LEU A 68 -7.21 -5.32 2.15
N GLY A 69 -6.33 -4.42 2.58
CA GLY A 69 -5.58 -3.54 1.69
C GLY A 69 -4.67 -4.29 0.71
N GLU A 70 -3.94 -5.29 1.19
CA GLU A 70 -3.09 -6.13 0.32
C GLU A 70 -3.92 -6.96 -0.67
N VAL A 71 -5.06 -7.50 -0.22
CA VAL A 71 -5.99 -8.24 -1.08
C VAL A 71 -6.58 -7.31 -2.14
N LEU A 72 -7.01 -6.09 -1.80
CA LEU A 72 -7.52 -5.14 -2.78
C LEU A 72 -6.47 -4.80 -3.85
N GLU A 73 -5.22 -4.58 -3.45
CA GLU A 73 -4.14 -4.25 -4.39
C GLU A 73 -3.83 -5.41 -5.35
N THR A 74 -3.64 -6.59 -4.79
CA THR A 74 -3.25 -7.79 -5.56
C THR A 74 -4.40 -8.35 -6.37
N ALA A 75 -5.62 -8.36 -5.83
CA ALA A 75 -6.81 -8.85 -6.51
C ALA A 75 -7.26 -7.91 -7.63
N ALA A 76 -7.18 -6.59 -7.47
CA ALA A 76 -7.53 -5.66 -8.55
C ALA A 76 -6.64 -5.88 -9.79
N SER A 77 -5.33 -6.01 -9.58
CA SER A 77 -4.36 -6.28 -10.64
C SER A 77 -4.52 -7.68 -11.24
N ALA A 78 -4.74 -8.70 -10.42
CA ALA A 78 -4.92 -10.07 -10.91
C ALA A 78 -6.26 -10.25 -11.65
N ALA A 79 -7.36 -9.68 -11.13
CA ALA A 79 -8.69 -9.81 -11.72
C ALA A 79 -8.80 -9.07 -13.05
N SER A 80 -8.25 -7.87 -13.17
CA SER A 80 -8.22 -7.15 -14.45
C SER A 80 -7.41 -7.91 -15.50
N THR A 81 -6.24 -8.42 -15.12
CA THR A 81 -5.35 -9.21 -16.00
C THR A 81 -6.02 -10.49 -16.47
N ARG A 82 -6.67 -11.24 -15.57
CA ARG A 82 -7.40 -12.49 -15.91
C ARG A 82 -8.59 -12.23 -16.82
N LYS A 83 -9.36 -11.16 -16.57
CA LYS A 83 -10.48 -10.77 -17.45
C LYS A 83 -10.03 -10.46 -18.88
N ALA A 84 -8.80 -9.98 -19.05
CA ALA A 84 -8.20 -9.75 -20.36
C ALA A 84 -7.55 -11.00 -20.99
N GLY A 85 -7.62 -12.17 -20.35
CA GLY A 85 -7.01 -13.42 -20.83
C GLY A 85 -5.54 -13.62 -20.45
N GLY A 86 -5.03 -12.86 -19.48
CA GLY A 86 -3.64 -12.94 -19.04
C GLY A 86 -3.32 -14.18 -18.19
N SER A 87 -2.08 -14.64 -18.29
CA SER A 87 -1.58 -15.79 -17.56
C SER A 87 -1.19 -15.46 -16.11
N ARG A 88 -1.04 -16.51 -15.28
CA ARG A 88 -0.49 -16.37 -13.92
C ARG A 88 0.94 -15.82 -13.93
N ARG A 89 1.73 -16.18 -14.94
CA ARG A 89 3.11 -15.69 -15.11
C ARG A 89 3.11 -14.19 -15.42
N GLY A 90 2.24 -13.74 -16.31
CA GLY A 90 2.04 -12.31 -16.61
C GLY A 90 1.72 -11.50 -15.36
N ALA A 91 0.82 -12.00 -14.51
CA ALA A 91 0.46 -11.34 -13.26
C ALA A 91 1.66 -11.20 -12.29
N VAL A 92 2.49 -12.25 -12.13
CA VAL A 92 3.69 -12.18 -11.28
C VAL A 92 4.70 -11.16 -11.82
N PHE A 93 4.96 -11.18 -13.13
CA PHE A 93 5.88 -10.22 -13.73
C PHE A 93 5.33 -8.79 -13.66
N ALA A 94 4.02 -8.59 -13.78
CA ALA A 94 3.39 -7.28 -13.58
C ALA A 94 3.57 -6.77 -12.15
N MET A 95 3.42 -7.64 -11.14
CA MET A 95 3.66 -7.27 -9.75
C MET A 95 5.10 -6.79 -9.54
N MET A 96 6.08 -7.58 -10.00
CA MET A 96 7.51 -7.25 -9.90
C MET A 96 7.85 -5.98 -10.67
N GLY A 97 7.34 -5.86 -11.89
CA GLY A 97 7.53 -4.68 -12.73
C GLY A 97 6.97 -3.43 -12.06
N ALA A 98 5.82 -3.52 -11.42
CA ALA A 98 5.23 -2.39 -10.70
C ALA A 98 6.02 -1.95 -9.47
N ILE A 99 6.65 -2.88 -8.73
CA ILE A 99 7.55 -2.52 -7.62
C ILE A 99 8.80 -1.81 -8.15
N ALA A 100 9.42 -2.34 -9.20
CA ALA A 100 10.57 -1.68 -9.82
C ALA A 100 10.19 -0.31 -10.41
N GLY A 101 9.02 -0.25 -11.06
CA GLY A 101 8.49 0.95 -11.67
C GLY A 101 8.13 2.03 -10.66
N SER A 102 7.54 1.69 -9.50
CA SER A 102 7.23 2.68 -8.46
C SER A 102 8.48 3.34 -7.90
N LEU A 103 9.54 2.54 -7.68
CA LEU A 103 10.82 3.05 -7.20
C LEU A 103 11.48 3.95 -8.25
N VAL A 104 11.60 3.48 -9.50
CA VAL A 104 12.19 4.28 -10.59
C VAL A 104 11.39 5.57 -10.83
N GLY A 105 10.05 5.47 -10.87
CA GLY A 105 9.16 6.61 -11.03
C GLY A 105 9.36 7.66 -9.93
N ALA A 106 9.49 7.23 -8.68
CA ALA A 106 9.76 8.13 -7.56
C ALA A 106 11.07 8.92 -7.71
N PHE A 107 12.13 8.29 -8.24
CA PHE A 107 13.44 8.92 -8.45
C PHE A 107 13.50 9.82 -9.69
N MET A 108 12.73 9.55 -10.73
CA MET A 108 12.68 10.37 -11.96
C MET A 108 11.75 11.59 -11.85
N GLY A 109 11.19 11.85 -10.66
CA GLY A 109 9.94 12.58 -10.42
C GLY A 109 9.78 14.00 -11.01
N ILE A 110 8.54 14.47 -10.94
CA ILE A 110 8.13 15.86 -11.22
C ILE A 110 8.73 16.75 -10.11
N PRO A 111 9.29 17.94 -10.42
CA PRO A 111 9.94 18.83 -9.45
C PRO A 111 8.92 19.58 -8.58
N ILE A 112 7.99 18.84 -7.95
CA ILE A 112 7.08 19.30 -6.92
C ILE A 112 7.41 18.47 -5.67
N PRO A 113 7.94 19.08 -4.59
CA PRO A 113 8.30 18.36 -3.37
C PRO A 113 7.12 17.54 -2.84
N VAL A 114 7.40 16.31 -2.37
CA VAL A 114 6.44 15.33 -1.80
C VAL A 114 5.43 14.79 -2.82
N VAL A 115 4.60 15.64 -3.43
CA VAL A 115 3.51 15.23 -4.32
C VAL A 115 4.03 14.70 -5.67
N GLY A 116 5.08 15.32 -6.22
CA GLY A 116 5.69 14.92 -7.49
C GLY A 116 6.20 13.47 -7.47
N PRO A 117 7.02 13.07 -6.48
CA PRO A 117 7.45 11.69 -6.30
C PRO A 117 6.31 10.69 -6.10
N MET A 118 5.24 11.06 -5.39
CA MET A 118 4.09 10.19 -5.14
C MET A 118 3.31 9.89 -6.43
N ILE A 119 3.02 10.92 -7.23
CA ILE A 119 2.37 10.75 -8.54
C ILE A 119 3.27 9.93 -9.46
N ALA A 120 4.57 10.27 -9.50
CA ALA A 120 5.53 9.56 -10.34
C ALA A 120 5.71 8.09 -9.93
N ALA A 121 5.60 7.76 -8.63
CA ALA A 121 5.60 6.39 -8.15
C ALA A 121 4.37 5.60 -8.62
N VAL A 122 3.16 6.18 -8.58
CA VAL A 122 1.95 5.51 -9.08
C VAL A 122 2.00 5.30 -10.59
N VAL A 123 2.44 6.32 -11.34
CA VAL A 123 2.63 6.22 -12.80
C VAL A 123 3.69 5.18 -13.14
N GLY A 124 4.82 5.21 -12.41
CA GLY A 124 5.88 4.23 -12.54
C GLY A 124 5.41 2.81 -12.23
N ALA A 125 4.60 2.62 -11.19
CA ALA A 125 3.99 1.33 -10.86
C ALA A 125 3.09 0.82 -11.99
N ALA A 126 2.28 1.70 -12.59
CA ALA A 126 1.41 1.35 -13.71
C ALA A 126 2.22 0.97 -14.97
N ALA A 127 3.24 1.76 -15.31
CA ALA A 127 4.14 1.47 -16.44
C ALA A 127 4.93 0.18 -16.22
N GLY A 128 5.41 -0.04 -14.99
CA GLY A 128 6.07 -1.25 -14.56
C GLY A 128 5.15 -2.48 -14.62
N ALA A 129 3.91 -2.37 -14.16
CA ALA A 129 2.90 -3.42 -14.30
C ALA A 129 2.65 -3.77 -15.76
N PHE A 130 2.51 -2.75 -16.62
CA PHE A 130 2.35 -2.93 -18.05
C PHE A 130 3.53 -3.69 -18.65
N GLY A 131 4.76 -3.22 -18.44
CA GLY A 131 5.97 -3.83 -19.00
C GLY A 131 6.19 -5.25 -18.46
N GLY A 132 5.91 -5.46 -17.17
CA GLY A 132 5.97 -6.76 -16.53
C GLY A 132 4.98 -7.76 -17.15
N ALA A 133 3.69 -7.40 -17.24
CA ALA A 133 2.70 -8.24 -17.92
C ALA A 133 3.09 -8.49 -19.37
N TRP A 134 3.55 -7.47 -20.11
CA TRP A 134 4.02 -7.63 -21.47
C TRP A 134 5.08 -8.71 -21.55
N ILE A 135 6.18 -8.59 -20.81
CA ILE A 135 7.27 -9.57 -20.80
C ILE A 135 6.78 -10.96 -20.39
N GLY A 136 5.95 -11.04 -19.34
CA GLY A 136 5.42 -12.30 -18.81
C GLY A 136 4.53 -13.06 -19.80
N GLU A 137 3.78 -12.35 -20.64
CA GLU A 137 2.88 -12.91 -21.65
C GLU A 137 3.60 -13.29 -22.96
N GLY A 138 4.87 -12.92 -23.13
CA GLY A 138 5.59 -13.06 -24.40
C GLY A 138 5.76 -14.50 -24.92
N ARG A 139 5.50 -15.52 -24.10
CA ARG A 139 5.64 -16.94 -24.47
C ARG A 139 4.32 -17.66 -24.77
N PHE A 140 3.19 -16.98 -24.67
CA PHE A 140 1.86 -17.60 -24.81
C PHE A 140 1.26 -17.48 -26.22
N GLY A 141 2.05 -17.04 -27.21
CA GLY A 141 1.60 -16.95 -28.61
C GLY A 141 0.45 -15.96 -28.86
N HIS A 142 0.14 -15.10 -27.88
CA HIS A 142 -0.90 -14.09 -28.01
C HIS A 142 -0.60 -13.13 -29.17
N THR A 143 -1.66 -12.69 -29.86
CA THR A 143 -1.54 -11.58 -30.81
C THR A 143 -1.07 -10.33 -30.07
N ILE A 144 -0.41 -9.42 -30.80
CA ILE A 144 0.06 -8.14 -30.24
C ILE A 144 -1.10 -7.38 -29.58
N ALA A 145 -2.27 -7.35 -30.24
CA ALA A 145 -3.46 -6.69 -29.72
C ALA A 145 -3.94 -7.31 -28.39
N ALA A 146 -3.98 -8.64 -28.29
CA ALA A 146 -4.36 -9.33 -27.05
C ALA A 146 -3.35 -9.07 -25.92
N ARG A 147 -2.04 -9.14 -26.21
CA ARG A 147 -0.97 -8.86 -25.25
C ARG A 147 -1.02 -7.41 -24.75
N LEU A 148 -1.32 -6.45 -25.63
CA LEU A 148 -1.53 -5.04 -25.27
C LEU A 148 -2.73 -4.90 -24.33
N ALA A 149 -3.86 -5.55 -24.63
CA ALA A 149 -5.05 -5.52 -23.78
C ALA A 149 -4.77 -6.07 -22.37
N ILE A 150 -4.07 -7.21 -22.27
CA ILE A 150 -3.66 -7.81 -21.00
C ILE A 150 -2.76 -6.86 -20.20
N SER A 151 -1.75 -6.28 -20.86
CA SER A 151 -0.79 -5.39 -20.21
C SER A 151 -1.44 -4.08 -19.72
N ARG A 152 -2.37 -3.52 -20.51
CA ARG A 152 -3.19 -2.36 -20.09
C ARG A 152 -4.07 -2.71 -18.90
N ALA A 153 -4.69 -3.87 -18.90
CA ALA A 153 -5.50 -4.34 -17.78
C ALA A 153 -4.67 -4.51 -16.50
N ALA A 154 -3.45 -5.03 -16.60
CA ALA A 154 -2.53 -5.13 -15.46
C ALA A 154 -2.17 -3.74 -14.88
N ALA A 155 -1.90 -2.76 -15.75
CA ALA A 155 -1.59 -1.39 -15.35
C ALA A 155 -2.78 -0.71 -14.64
N THR A 156 -3.98 -0.77 -15.24
CA THR A 156 -5.17 -0.16 -14.64
C THR A 156 -5.57 -0.86 -13.34
N GLY A 157 -5.47 -2.18 -13.29
CA GLY A 157 -5.70 -2.96 -12.07
C GLY A 157 -4.72 -2.61 -10.96
N ARG A 158 -3.44 -2.36 -11.29
CA ARG A 158 -2.46 -1.87 -10.31
C ARG A 158 -2.84 -0.49 -9.77
N VAL A 159 -3.23 0.46 -10.62
CA VAL A 159 -3.64 1.81 -10.17
C VAL A 159 -4.84 1.74 -9.22
N TRP A 160 -5.92 1.06 -9.61
CA TRP A 160 -7.11 0.95 -8.77
C TRP A 160 -6.86 0.17 -7.48
N GLY A 161 -6.02 -0.87 -7.55
CA GLY A 161 -5.58 -1.62 -6.39
C GLY A 161 -4.79 -0.76 -5.40
N THR A 162 -3.85 0.04 -5.88
CA THR A 162 -3.07 0.96 -5.04
C THR A 162 -3.96 2.04 -4.43
N VAL A 163 -4.93 2.61 -5.17
CA VAL A 163 -5.91 3.56 -4.62
C VAL A 163 -6.71 2.93 -3.47
N GLY A 164 -7.19 1.70 -3.65
CA GLY A 164 -7.91 0.98 -2.61
C GLY A 164 -7.05 0.75 -1.36
N LYS A 165 -5.81 0.31 -1.54
CA LYS A 165 -4.84 0.12 -0.44
C LYS A 165 -4.52 1.42 0.29
N LEU A 166 -4.36 2.53 -0.44
CA LEU A 166 -4.11 3.84 0.16
C LEU A 166 -5.31 4.34 0.98
N ALA A 167 -6.54 4.12 0.51
CA ALA A 167 -7.74 4.45 1.27
C ALA A 167 -7.84 3.63 2.57
N VAL A 168 -7.55 2.32 2.49
CA VAL A 168 -7.49 1.45 3.68
C VAL A 168 -6.37 1.89 4.63
N GLY A 169 -5.18 2.21 4.13
CA GLY A 169 -4.09 2.69 4.94
C GLY A 169 -4.41 4.02 5.64
N LEU A 170 -5.13 4.93 4.98
CA LEU A 170 -5.59 6.17 5.61
C LEU A 170 -6.58 5.88 6.74
N LEU A 171 -7.54 4.96 6.52
CA LEU A 171 -8.45 4.49 7.56
C LEU A 171 -7.70 3.87 8.74
N MET A 172 -6.62 3.14 8.49
CA MET A 172 -5.78 2.57 9.55
C MET A 172 -5.09 3.64 10.38
N VAL A 173 -4.54 4.70 9.76
CA VAL A 173 -3.92 5.82 10.47
C VAL A 173 -4.94 6.55 11.35
N THR A 174 -6.12 6.87 10.81
CA THR A 174 -7.15 7.58 11.56
C THR A 174 -7.71 6.72 12.68
N PHE A 175 -7.96 5.43 12.43
CA PHE A 175 -8.41 4.49 13.46
C PHE A 175 -7.37 4.32 14.57
N ALA A 176 -6.10 4.09 14.25
CA ALA A 176 -5.04 3.92 15.26
C ALA A 176 -4.88 5.18 16.13
N THR A 177 -4.98 6.36 15.51
CA THR A 177 -4.91 7.65 16.22
C THR A 177 -6.13 7.83 17.12
N ALA A 178 -7.33 7.62 16.59
CA ALA A 178 -8.58 7.74 17.36
C ALA A 178 -8.58 6.74 18.54
N ALA A 179 -8.25 5.48 18.29
CA ALA A 179 -8.23 4.42 19.30
C ALA A 179 -7.16 4.61 20.38
N PHE A 180 -6.15 5.47 20.16
CA PHE A 180 -5.16 5.82 21.18
C PHE A 180 -5.65 6.94 22.11
N PHE A 181 -6.44 7.87 21.58
CA PHE A 181 -6.83 9.12 22.26
C PHE A 181 -8.29 9.18 22.74
N LEU A 182 -9.13 8.22 22.34
CA LEU A 182 -10.55 8.11 22.66
C LEU A 182 -10.82 6.76 23.35
#